data_AF-A0A7C7FQX0-F1
#
_entry.id   AF-A0A7C7FQX0-F1
#
_cell.length_a   1.000
_cell.length_b   1.000
_cell.length_c   1.000
_cell.angle_alpha   90.00
_cell.angle_beta   90.00
_cell.angle_gamma   90.00
#
_symmetry.space_group_name_H-M   'P 1'
#
loop_
_entity.id
_entity.type
_entity.pdbx_description
1 polymer ?
#
loop_
_entity_poly.entity_id
_entity_poly.type
_entity_poly.pdbx_seq_one_letter_code
_entity_poly.pdbx_strand_id
1 'polypeptide(L)' 'MGATYEKQITHDDVQAFADISGDHNPIHLDDEFAKDSIFGERVAHGMLTASH' A
#
# COMPACT_ATOMS: atom_id res chain seq x y z
N MET A 1 27.20 -2.59 17.00
CA MET A 1 26.94 -2.38 15.55
C MET A 1 25.47 -2.66 15.31
N GLY A 2 24.72 -1.67 14.82
CA GLY A 2 23.33 -1.86 14.42
C GLY A 2 23.24 -2.04 12.91
N ALA A 3 22.30 -2.84 12.43
CA ALA A 3 21.94 -2.94 11.03
C ALA A 3 20.64 -2.17 10.79
N THR A 4 20.54 -1.49 9.66
CA THR A 4 19.33 -0.83 9.18
C THR A 4 18.85 -1.51 7.90
N TYR A 5 17.54 -1.48 7.68
CA TYR A 5 16.90 -2.00 6.48
C TYR A 5 15.85 -1.00 6.00
N GLU A 6 15.83 -0.75 4.69
CA GLU A 6 14.91 0.18 4.03
C GLU A 6 14.42 -0.47 2.73
N LYS A 7 13.12 -0.36 2.47
CA LYS A 7 12.49 -0.80 1.21
C LYS A 7 11.59 0.31 0.70
N GLN A 8 11.76 0.68 -0.57
CA GLN A 8 10.82 1.54 -1.27
C GLN A 8 9.59 0.72 -1.66
N ILE A 9 8.39 1.25 -1.36
CA ILE A 9 7.12 0.67 -1.78
C ILE A 9 6.67 1.39 -3.05
N THR A 10 6.32 0.62 -4.07
CA THR A 10 5.85 1.08 -5.37
C THR A 10 4.39 0.73 -5.60
N HIS A 11 3.78 1.28 -6.66
CA HIS A 11 2.42 0.88 -7.06
C HIS A 11 2.31 -0.61 -7.39
N ASP A 12 3.37 -1.20 -7.97
CA ASP A 12 3.40 -2.62 -8.29
C ASP A 12 3.40 -3.49 -7.02
N ASP A 13 4.09 -3.05 -5.96
CA ASP A 13 4.03 -3.73 -4.65
C ASP A 13 2.61 -3.71 -4.07
N VAL A 14 1.92 -2.57 -4.17
CA VAL A 14 0.54 -2.40 -3.67
C VAL A 14 -0.43 -3.26 -4.47
N GLN A 15 -0.30 -3.28 -5.80
CA GLN A 15 -1.13 -4.13 -6.67
C GLN A 15 -0.89 -5.61 -6.39
N ALA A 16 0.37 -6.04 -6.34
CA ALA A 16 0.70 -7.44 -6.05
C ALA A 16 0.19 -7.86 -4.65
N PHE A 17 0.26 -6.96 -3.66
CA PHE A 17 -0.28 -7.23 -2.34
C PHE A 17 -1.80 -7.36 -2.35
N ALA A 18 -2.52 -6.52 -3.10
CA ALA A 18 -3.97 -6.66 -3.26
C ALA A 18 -4.34 -8.02 -3.89
N ASP A 19 -3.63 -8.41 -4.94
CA ASP A 19 -3.87 -9.67 -5.66
C ASP A 19 -3.66 -10.90 -4.75
N ILE A 20 -2.60 -10.91 -3.93
CA ILE A 20 -2.26 -12.06 -3.08
C ILE A 20 -3.06 -12.11 -1.78
N SER A 21 -3.36 -10.95 -1.19
CA SER A 21 -4.10 -10.86 0.09
C SER A 21 -5.62 -10.95 -0.12
N GLY A 22 -6.10 -10.61 -1.32
CA GLY A 22 -7.50 -10.41 -1.63
C GLY A 22 -8.03 -9.04 -1.19
N ASP A 23 -7.23 -8.21 -0.51
CA ASP A 23 -7.63 -6.86 -0.10
C ASP A 23 -7.55 -5.87 -1.28
N HIS A 24 -8.65 -5.80 -2.01
CA HIS A 24 -8.86 -4.87 -3.12
C HIS A 24 -9.63 -3.62 -2.68
N ASN A 25 -9.47 -3.17 -1.43
CA ASN A 25 -10.09 -1.93 -1.00
C ASN A 25 -9.65 -0.77 -1.93
N PRO A 26 -10.59 -0.03 -2.54
CA PRO A 26 -10.26 1.01 -3.52
C PRO A 26 -9.36 2.12 -2.95
N ILE A 27 -9.29 2.27 -1.61
CA ILE A 27 -8.35 3.21 -1.00
C ILE A 27 -6.88 2.95 -1.37
N HIS A 28 -6.54 1.73 -1.76
CA HIS A 28 -5.19 1.33 -2.16
C HIS A 28 -4.96 1.39 -3.67
N LEU A 29 -6.03 1.38 -4.48
CA LEU A 29 -5.95 1.05 -5.91
C LEU A 29 -6.56 2.13 -6.83
N ASP A 30 -7.48 2.95 -6.33
CA ASP A 30 -8.24 3.92 -7.11
C ASP A 30 -7.96 5.37 -6.66
N ASP A 31 -7.40 6.18 -7.57
CA ASP A 31 -7.09 7.58 -7.31
C ASP A 31 -8.35 8.45 -7.14
N GLU A 32 -9.44 8.16 -7.86
CA GLU A 32 -10.69 8.93 -7.74
C GLU A 32 -11.37 8.66 -6.40
N PHE A 33 -11.43 7.39 -5.99
CA PHE A 33 -11.95 7.03 -4.67
C PHE A 33 -11.11 7.66 -3.55
N ALA A 34 -9.79 7.62 -3.68
CA ALA A 34 -8.89 8.07 -2.63
C ALA A 34 -8.89 9.60 -2.44
N LYS A 35 -9.12 10.37 -3.50
CA LYS A 35 -9.25 11.84 -3.43
C LYS A 35 -10.34 12.32 -2.47
N ASP A 36 -11.46 11.60 -2.42
CA ASP A 36 -12.60 11.92 -1.54
C ASP A 36 -12.46 11.32 -0.13
N SER A 37 -11.41 10.53 0.11
CA SER A 37 -11.12 9.93 1.41
C SER A 37 -10.43 10.92 2.36
N ILE A 38 -10.33 10.55 3.63
CA ILE A 38 -9.56 11.32 4.62
C ILE A 38 -8.06 11.42 4.30
N PHE A 39 -7.56 10.54 3.42
CA PHE A 39 -6.16 10.51 3.02
C PHE A 39 -5.87 11.42 1.82
N GLY A 40 -6.86 11.72 0.98
CA GLY A 40 -6.73 12.57 -0.21
C GLY A 40 -5.93 11.96 -1.37
N GLU A 41 -5.29 10.81 -1.16
CA GLU A 41 -4.54 10.04 -2.15
C GLU A 41 -4.50 8.56 -1.75
N ARG A 42 -4.07 7.69 -2.68
CA ARG A 42 -3.93 6.25 -2.39
C ARG A 42 -2.86 6.03 -1.33
N VAL A 43 -3.13 5.12 -0.40
CA VAL A 43 -2.18 4.70 0.64
C VAL A 43 -1.84 3.23 0.48
N ALA A 44 -0.66 2.80 0.94
CA ALA A 44 -0.31 1.37 0.96
C ALA A 44 -1.12 0.61 2.03
N HIS A 45 -1.32 -0.70 1.82
CA HIS A 45 -1.94 -1.57 2.83
C HIS A 45 -1.11 -1.58 4.11
N GLY A 46 -1.77 -1.51 5.27
CA GLY A 46 -1.07 -1.59 6.56
C GLY A 46 -0.33 -2.92 6.74
N MET A 47 -0.90 -4.02 6.26
CA MET A 47 -0.24 -5.33 6.33
C MET A 47 0.94 -5.48 5.36
N LEU A 48 0.97 -4.73 4.26
CA LEU A 48 2.12 -4.69 3.36
C LEU A 48 3.36 -4.13 4.09
N THR A 49 3.20 -3.05 4.85
CA THR A 49 4.33 -2.46 5.59
C THR A 49 4.83 -3.37 6.73
N ALA A 50 3.95 -4.20 7.30
CA ALA A 50 4.30 -5.18 8.32
C ALA A 50 4.92 -6.49 7.75
N SER A 51 4.97 -6.65 6.44
CA SER A 51 5.44 -7.87 5.78
C SER A 51 6.92 -7.87 5.39
N HIS A 52 7.65 -6.81 5.76
CA HIS A 52 9.04 -6.56 5.37
C HIS A 52 9.98 -6.45 6.57
#